data_AF-W1X8Q3-F1
#
_entry.id   AF-W1X8Q3-F1
#
_cell.length_a   1.000
_cell.length_b   1.000
_cell.length_c   1.000
_cell.angle_alpha   90.00
_cell.angle_beta   90.00
_cell.angle_gamma   90.00
#
_symmetry.space_group_name_H-M   'P 1'
#
loop_
_entity.id
_entity.type
_entity.pdbx_description
1 polymer ?
#
loop_
_entity_poly.entity_id
_entity_poly.type
_entity_poly.pdbx_seq_one_letter_code
_entity_poly.pdbx_strand_id
1 'polypeptide(L)'
;MKYNNIIFLGLCLGLTTYSALSADSVIKISGRVLDYGCTVSSDSLNFTVDLQKNSARQFPTTGSTSPAVPFQITLSECSKGTTGVRVAFNGIEDAENN
;
A
#
# COMPACT_ATOMS: atom_id res chain seq x y z
N MET A 1 -13.66 -64.34 52.71
CA MET A 1 -12.47 -63.72 52.11
C MET A 1 -12.42 -63.96 50.58
N LYS A 2 -13.47 -63.61 49.82
CA LYS A 2 -13.54 -63.90 48.35
C LYS A 2 -13.72 -62.66 47.46
N TYR A 3 -14.23 -61.54 48.00
CA TYR A 3 -14.45 -60.30 47.23
C TYR A 3 -13.25 -59.34 47.22
N ASN A 4 -12.29 -59.48 48.16
CA ASN A 4 -11.15 -58.57 48.28
C ASN A 4 -10.18 -58.64 47.08
N ASN A 5 -10.09 -59.80 46.42
CA ASN A 5 -9.22 -60.01 45.27
C ASN A 5 -9.83 -59.49 43.95
N ILE A 6 -11.15 -59.33 43.89
CA ILE A 6 -11.88 -58.83 42.70
C ILE A 6 -11.83 -57.30 42.67
N ILE A 7 -11.89 -56.64 43.84
CA ILE A 7 -11.78 -55.18 43.96
C ILE A 7 -10.37 -54.71 43.56
N PHE A 8 -9.33 -55.47 43.93
CA PHE A 8 -7.95 -55.16 43.55
C PHE A 8 -7.70 -55.31 42.04
N LEU A 9 -8.36 -56.27 41.37
CA LEU A 9 -8.22 -56.46 39.92
C LEU A 9 -8.97 -55.37 39.13
N GLY A 10 -10.11 -54.88 39.64
CA GLY A 10 -10.87 -53.79 39.02
C GLY A 10 -10.20 -52.42 39.11
N LEU A 11 -9.44 -52.17 40.20
CA LEU A 11 -8.74 -50.90 40.41
C LEU A 11 -7.55 -50.69 39.46
N CYS A 12 -6.92 -51.78 38.98
CA CYS A 12 -5.84 -51.71 38.00
C CYS A 12 -6.31 -51.38 36.57
N LEU A 13 -7.58 -51.61 36.23
CA LEU A 13 -8.12 -51.30 34.88
C LEU A 13 -8.64 -49.86 34.72
N GLY A 14 -8.73 -49.08 35.81
CA GLY A 14 -9.26 -47.71 35.77
C GLY A 14 -8.24 -46.60 35.51
N LEU A 15 -6.95 -46.94 35.38
CA LEU A 15 -5.84 -45.96 35.34
C LEU A 15 -5.04 -46.01 34.02
N THR A 16 -5.65 -46.43 32.91
CA THR A 16 -5.07 -46.13 31.59
C THR A 16 -5.36 -44.67 31.28
N THR A 17 -4.49 -43.78 31.78
CA THR A 17 -4.43 -42.40 31.31
C THR A 17 -4.09 -42.44 29.83
N TYR A 18 -5.09 -42.22 28.98
CA TYR A 18 -4.86 -41.92 27.57
C TYR A 18 -4.02 -40.64 27.54
N SER A 19 -2.75 -40.76 27.18
CA SER A 19 -1.90 -39.61 26.89
C SER A 19 -2.56 -38.82 25.77
N ALA A 20 -3.04 -37.61 26.10
CA ALA A 20 -3.52 -36.67 25.10
C ALA A 20 -2.32 -36.25 24.23
N LEU A 21 -2.16 -36.89 23.09
CA LEU A 21 -1.18 -36.51 22.08
C LEU A 21 -1.65 -35.19 21.45
N SER A 22 -1.11 -34.06 21.90
CA SER A 22 -1.28 -32.80 21.15
C SER A 22 -0.30 -32.80 19.98
N ALA A 23 -0.83 -32.92 18.76
CA ALA A 23 -0.03 -32.71 17.57
C ALA A 23 0.28 -31.22 17.41
N ASP A 24 1.56 -30.88 17.36
CA ASP A 24 2.00 -29.51 17.13
C ASP A 24 1.62 -29.10 15.71
N SER A 25 0.67 -28.19 15.58
CA SER A 25 0.14 -27.77 14.27
C SER A 25 1.08 -26.71 13.69
N VAL A 26 2.01 -27.13 12.83
CA VAL A 26 2.90 -26.20 12.14
C VAL A 26 2.15 -25.53 10.99
N ILE A 27 1.69 -24.30 11.23
CA ILE A 27 1.06 -23.46 10.19
C ILE A 27 2.17 -22.77 9.40
N LYS A 28 2.39 -23.19 8.16
CA LYS A 28 3.25 -22.47 7.20
C LYS A 28 2.43 -21.43 6.45
N ILE A 29 2.45 -20.18 6.91
CA ILE A 29 1.93 -19.06 6.14
C ILE A 29 2.96 -18.65 5.10
N SER A 30 2.59 -18.78 3.84
CA SER A 30 3.38 -18.27 2.71
C SER A 30 2.57 -17.17 2.03
N GLY A 31 3.18 -16.02 1.80
CA GLY A 31 2.54 -14.89 1.13
C GLY A 31 3.58 -14.03 0.43
N ARG A 32 3.17 -13.35 -0.64
CA ARG A 32 4.00 -12.37 -1.35
C ARG A 32 3.51 -10.98 -0.99
N VAL A 33 4.36 -10.17 -0.34
CA VAL A 33 4.09 -8.75 -0.15
C VAL A 33 4.41 -8.03 -1.45
N LEU A 34 3.44 -7.29 -1.98
CA LEU A 34 3.58 -6.49 -3.18
C LEU A 34 3.58 -5.02 -2.78
N ASP A 35 4.56 -4.29 -3.30
CA ASP A 35 4.56 -2.84 -3.26
C ASP A 35 4.19 -2.30 -4.64
N TYR A 36 3.40 -1.23 -4.67
CA TYR A 36 2.90 -0.58 -5.88
C TYR A 36 3.08 0.93 -5.72
N GLY A 37 3.80 1.53 -6.66
CA GLY A 37 4.09 2.96 -6.62
C GLY A 37 5.38 3.30 -7.35
N CYS A 38 5.69 4.59 -7.34
CA CYS A 38 6.96 5.17 -7.75
C CYS A 38 7.29 6.29 -6.76
N THR A 39 8.56 6.63 -6.65
CA THR A 39 9.05 7.79 -5.90
C THR A 39 9.12 9.00 -6.84
N VAL A 40 8.82 10.21 -6.36
CA VAL A 40 9.10 11.43 -7.14
C VAL A 40 10.62 11.67 -7.12
N SER A 41 11.22 11.82 -8.31
CA SER A 41 12.66 12.07 -8.44
C SER A 41 13.05 13.37 -7.73
N SER A 42 14.28 13.44 -7.20
CA SER A 42 14.81 14.63 -6.51
C SER A 42 14.66 15.92 -7.31
N ASP A 43 14.85 15.82 -8.62
CA ASP A 43 14.79 16.95 -9.56
C ASP A 43 13.36 17.45 -9.79
N SER A 44 12.36 16.64 -9.43
CA SER A 44 10.94 16.95 -9.56
C SER A 44 10.24 17.20 -8.22
N LEU A 45 10.97 17.17 -7.10
CA LEU A 45 10.41 17.47 -5.78
C LEU A 45 10.01 18.94 -5.66
N ASN A 46 10.89 19.84 -6.11
CA ASN A 46 10.68 21.28 -6.04
C ASN A 46 11.36 21.95 -7.23
N PHE A 47 10.58 22.54 -8.12
CA PHE A 47 11.09 23.32 -9.24
C PHE A 47 10.12 24.43 -9.60
N THR A 48 10.65 25.47 -10.25
CA THR A 48 9.87 26.60 -10.72
C THR A 48 9.75 26.52 -12.24
N VAL A 49 8.53 26.70 -12.75
CA VAL A 49 8.28 26.83 -14.18
C VAL A 49 8.21 28.32 -14.53
N ASP A 50 9.15 28.79 -15.35
CA ASP A 50 9.13 30.17 -15.86
C ASP A 50 8.15 30.28 -17.02
N LEU A 51 7.03 30.98 -16.80
CA LEU A 51 6.01 31.25 -17.82
C LEU A 51 6.41 32.33 -18.83
N GLN A 52 7.63 32.84 -18.72
CA GLN A 52 8.22 33.85 -19.56
C GLN A 52 7.50 35.21 -19.50
N LYS A 53 8.05 36.19 -20.22
CA LYS A 53 7.45 37.53 -20.34
C LYS A 53 6.47 37.56 -21.51
N ASN A 54 5.22 37.84 -21.19
CA ASN A 54 4.14 37.95 -22.17
C ASN A 54 3.65 39.41 -22.24
N SER A 55 3.62 39.99 -23.45
CA SER A 55 3.04 41.32 -23.71
C SER A 55 1.52 41.31 -23.50
N ALA A 56 0.97 42.30 -22.79
CA ALA A 56 -0.47 42.45 -22.59
C ALA A 56 -1.24 42.57 -23.93
N ARG A 57 -0.61 43.11 -24.98
CA ARG A 57 -1.24 43.27 -26.30
C ARG A 57 -1.62 41.94 -26.98
N GLN A 58 -1.06 40.82 -26.53
CA GLN A 58 -1.38 39.50 -27.09
C GLN A 58 -2.66 38.88 -26.49
N PHE A 59 -3.24 39.51 -25.46
CA PHE A 59 -4.46 39.06 -24.78
C PHE A 59 -5.61 40.05 -25.01
N PRO A 60 -6.14 40.19 -26.24
CA PRO A 60 -7.15 41.19 -26.55
C PRO A 60 -8.54 40.87 -25.97
N THR A 61 -8.79 39.62 -25.57
CA THR A 61 -10.11 39.13 -25.13
C THR A 61 -9.98 38.15 -23.98
N THR A 62 -11.04 38.02 -23.17
CA THR A 62 -11.15 36.95 -22.16
C THR A 62 -11.00 35.58 -22.82
N GLY A 63 -10.22 34.70 -22.20
CA GLY A 63 -9.91 33.37 -22.73
C GLY A 63 -8.71 33.31 -23.69
N SER A 64 -8.08 34.44 -24.04
CA SER A 64 -6.79 34.42 -24.74
C SER A 64 -5.70 33.76 -23.90
N THR A 65 -4.89 32.89 -24.51
CA THR A 65 -3.85 32.11 -23.83
C THR A 65 -2.45 32.48 -24.31
N SER A 66 -1.45 32.27 -23.46
CA SER A 66 -0.03 32.42 -23.82
C SER A 66 0.46 31.17 -24.55
N PRO A 67 1.67 31.20 -25.16
CA PRO A 67 2.35 29.99 -25.57
C PRO A 67 2.48 28.98 -24.41
N ALA A 68 2.38 27.69 -24.73
CA ALA A 68 2.51 26.63 -23.75
C ALA A 68 3.96 26.45 -23.29
N VAL A 69 4.18 26.31 -21.99
CA VAL A 69 5.49 25.99 -21.41
C VAL A 69 5.47 24.54 -20.91
N PRO A 70 6.22 23.62 -21.55
CA PRO A 70 6.28 22.24 -21.11
C PRO A 70 7.13 22.09 -19.85
N PHE A 71 6.70 21.23 -18.94
CA PHE A 71 7.47 20.77 -17.78
C PHE A 71 7.23 19.29 -17.57
N GLN A 72 8.08 18.64 -16.77
CA GLN A 72 8.01 17.19 -16.54
C GLN A 72 8.14 16.87 -15.05
N ILE A 73 7.33 15.93 -14.59
CA ILE A 73 7.46 15.30 -13.28
C ILE A 73 8.06 13.92 -13.51
N THR A 74 9.30 13.74 -13.07
CA THR A 74 10.03 12.49 -13.21
C THR A 74 9.79 11.61 -12.01
N LEU A 75 9.47 10.34 -12.27
CA LEU A 75 9.29 9.32 -11.26
C LEU A 75 10.45 8.32 -11.33
N SER A 76 10.96 7.92 -10.18
CA SER A 76 12.02 6.94 -10.01
C SER A 76 11.53 5.74 -9.21
N GLU A 77 12.29 4.65 -9.22
CA GLU A 77 12.06 3.49 -8.34
C GLU A 77 10.64 2.91 -8.42
N CYS A 78 10.06 2.85 -9.63
CA CYS A 78 8.74 2.27 -9.82
C CYS A 78 8.74 0.76 -9.54
N SER A 79 7.88 0.31 -8.63
CA SER A 79 7.69 -1.10 -8.33
C SER A 79 7.13 -1.86 -9.55
N LYS A 80 7.53 -3.13 -9.73
CA LYS A 80 7.19 -3.95 -10.92
C LYS A 80 5.69 -4.12 -11.17
N GLY A 81 4.87 -3.93 -10.15
CA GLY A 81 3.41 -4.03 -10.25
C GLY A 81 2.71 -2.72 -10.64
N THR A 82 3.43 -1.61 -10.74
CA THR A 82 2.86 -0.30 -11.07
C THR A 82 2.45 -0.26 -12.54
N THR A 83 1.15 -0.13 -12.81
CA THR A 83 0.61 -0.07 -14.19
C THR A 83 0.32 1.35 -14.68
N GLY A 84 0.41 2.34 -13.80
CA GLY A 84 0.16 3.74 -14.12
C GLY A 84 0.20 4.64 -12.89
N VAL A 85 0.26 5.95 -13.14
CA VAL A 85 0.30 6.98 -12.11
C VAL A 85 -0.74 8.04 -12.45
N ARG A 86 -1.37 8.61 -11.41
CA ARG A 86 -2.30 9.73 -11.53
C ARG A 86 -1.67 10.95 -10.88
N VAL A 87 -1.80 12.10 -11.53
CA VAL A 87 -1.32 13.38 -11.03
C VAL A 87 -2.54 14.29 -10.84
N ALA A 88 -2.57 14.99 -9.72
CA ALA A 88 -3.54 16.04 -9.43
C ALA A 88 -2.78 17.32 -9.08
N PHE A 89 -3.28 18.45 -9.57
CA PHE A 89 -2.76 19.77 -9.23
C PHE A 89 -3.73 20.43 -8.25
N ASN A 90 -3.18 21.11 -7.24
CA ASN A 90 -3.95 21.85 -6.26
C ASN A 90 -3.36 23.25 -6.10
N GLY A 91 -4.21 24.24 -5.92
CA GLY A 91 -3.84 25.64 -5.80
C GLY A 91 -5.02 26.51 -5.42
N ILE A 92 -4.77 27.80 -5.24
CA ILE A 92 -5.84 28.79 -5.05
C ILE A 92 -6.39 29.11 -6.43
N GLU A 93 -7.71 28.95 -6.59
CA GLU A 93 -8.41 29.27 -7.83
C GLU A 93 -8.47 30.80 -8.05
N ASP A 94 -8.48 31.21 -9.31
CA ASP A 94 -8.71 32.61 -9.66
C ASP A 94 -10.16 33.00 -9.35
N ALA A 95 -10.37 34.16 -8.72
CA ALA A 95 -11.69 34.59 -8.29
C ALA A 95 -12.63 34.92 -9.46
N GLU A 96 -12.08 35.24 -10.63
CA GLU A 96 -12.80 35.63 -11.85
C GLU A 96 -12.71 34.51 -12.91
N ASN A 97 -12.56 33.26 -12.46
CA ASN A 97 -12.54 32.09 -13.33
C ASN A 97 -13.90 31.94 -14.03
N ASN A 98 -13.95 32.30 -15.32
CA ASN A 98 -15.15 32.23 -16.17
C ASN A 98 -15.39 30.82 -16.74
#